data_AF-A6YEG8-F1
#
_entry.id   AF-A6YEG8-F1
#
_cell.length_a   1.000
_cell.length_b   1.000
_cell.length_c   1.000
_cell.angle_alpha   90.00
_cell.angle_beta   90.00
_cell.angle_gamma   90.00
#
_symmetry.space_group_name_H-M   'P 1'
#
loop_
_entity.id
_entity.type
_entity.pdbx_description
1 polymer ?
#
loop_
_entity_poly.entity_id
_entity_poly.type
_entity_poly.pdbx_seq_one_letter_code
_entity_poly.pdbx_strand_id
1 'polypeptide(L)'
;MLMHHTTADENLRLHFWTRVREFAVPPSMVETATARRSVGDWAGACAAARFDVDLDLRAVGRTHGRQLAAQVRADLRHLAPDLLRWHFPRIGPDGLLRPGLTVSLARYAAGPHLVARTPPAWAAAGQRISLAWWDPAEPRAGAGTHPHPRPDRRFRLDLHRHLWDARRAGELRERSAGGDPPPGFDHRAARSRLAGRRVAGSRGARRVRGPSGRRQPRDPPRRGPSRGRVSLSVVGCRRPCSSCARTGAPTA
;
A
#
# COMPACT_ATOMS: atom_id res chain seq x y z
N MET A 1 -23.51 -40.78 -6.73
CA MET A 1 -23.15 -39.78 -5.70
C MET A 1 -22.70 -38.51 -6.42
N LEU A 2 -23.66 -37.64 -6.74
CA LEU A 2 -23.42 -36.41 -7.52
C LEU A 2 -22.84 -35.33 -6.61
N MET A 3 -21.61 -34.92 -6.95
CA MET A 3 -20.83 -33.89 -6.27
C MET A 3 -21.43 -32.50 -6.55
N HIS A 4 -22.30 -32.01 -5.67
CA HIS A 4 -22.83 -30.64 -5.68
C HIS A 4 -21.79 -29.62 -5.14
N HIS A 5 -20.57 -29.61 -5.68
CA HIS A 5 -19.49 -28.72 -5.21
C HIS A 5 -19.25 -27.47 -6.08
N THR A 6 -19.89 -27.34 -7.24
CA THR A 6 -19.50 -26.34 -8.25
C THR A 6 -20.12 -24.95 -8.02
N THR A 7 -21.38 -24.86 -7.60
CA THR A 7 -22.10 -23.57 -7.50
C THR A 7 -21.75 -22.76 -6.25
N ALA A 8 -21.40 -23.42 -5.14
CA ALA A 8 -21.00 -22.73 -3.91
C ALA A 8 -19.60 -22.10 -4.03
N ASP A 9 -18.64 -22.80 -4.66
CA ASP A 9 -17.28 -22.29 -4.89
C ASP A 9 -17.25 -21.11 -5.89
N GLU A 10 -18.05 -21.19 -6.96
CA GLU A 10 -18.22 -20.10 -7.93
C GLU A 10 -18.80 -18.83 -7.28
N ASN A 11 -19.83 -18.97 -6.44
CA ASN A 11 -20.43 -17.86 -5.71
C ASN A 11 -19.44 -17.21 -4.73
N LEU A 12 -18.61 -18.01 -4.04
CA LEU A 12 -17.57 -17.50 -3.15
C LEU A 12 -16.48 -16.74 -3.92
N ARG A 13 -16.07 -17.22 -5.09
CA ARG A 13 -15.09 -16.53 -5.96
C ARG A 13 -15.65 -15.23 -6.52
N LEU A 14 -16.90 -15.22 -6.98
CA LEU A 14 -17.56 -14.01 -7.48
C LEU A 14 -17.76 -12.97 -6.36
N HIS A 15 -18.18 -13.40 -5.17
CA HIS A 15 -18.29 -12.54 -4.00
C HIS A 15 -16.92 -11.96 -3.60
N PHE A 16 -15.88 -12.79 -3.57
CA PHE A 16 -14.50 -12.35 -3.35
C PHE A 16 -14.08 -11.26 -4.34
N TRP A 17 -14.26 -11.47 -5.65
CA TRP A 17 -13.88 -10.47 -6.66
C TRP A 17 -14.73 -9.21 -6.63
N THR A 18 -15.99 -9.30 -6.23
CA THR A 18 -16.86 -8.14 -6.01
C THR A 18 -16.34 -7.29 -4.84
N ARG A 19 -16.03 -7.93 -3.70
CA ARG A 19 -15.41 -7.27 -2.54
C ARG A 19 -14.06 -6.64 -2.88
N VAL A 20 -13.24 -7.34 -3.68
CA VAL A 20 -11.99 -6.78 -4.20
C VAL A 20 -12.27 -5.52 -5.03
N ARG A 21 -13.22 -5.54 -5.98
CA ARG A 21 -13.55 -4.32 -6.75
C ARG A 21 -14.03 -3.17 -5.89
N GLU A 22 -14.88 -3.45 -4.92
CA GLU A 22 -15.48 -2.43 -4.06
C GLU A 22 -14.46 -1.78 -3.12
N PHE A 23 -13.54 -2.57 -2.54
CA PHE A 23 -12.67 -2.08 -1.45
C PHE A 23 -11.18 -2.03 -1.80
N ALA A 24 -10.72 -2.81 -2.80
CA ALA A 24 -9.32 -2.77 -3.21
C ALA A 24 -9.00 -1.50 -3.98
N VAL A 25 -9.74 -1.22 -5.06
CA VAL A 25 -9.45 -0.12 -5.97
C VAL A 25 -10.78 0.48 -6.47
N PRO A 26 -11.43 1.35 -5.67
CA PRO A 26 -12.64 2.05 -6.11
C PRO A 26 -12.40 2.88 -7.37
N PRO A 27 -13.41 3.12 -8.23
CA PRO A 27 -13.25 3.95 -9.44
C PRO A 27 -12.65 5.33 -9.16
N SER A 28 -13.07 5.98 -8.07
CA SER A 28 -12.53 7.28 -7.66
C SER A 28 -11.02 7.26 -7.33
N MET A 29 -10.51 6.13 -6.85
CA MET A 29 -9.08 5.93 -6.62
C MET A 29 -8.34 5.86 -7.96
N VAL A 30 -8.85 5.10 -8.93
CA VAL A 30 -8.25 5.00 -10.28
C VAL A 30 -8.23 6.36 -10.95
N GLU A 31 -9.34 7.09 -10.91
CA GLU A 31 -9.48 8.42 -11.50
C GLU A 31 -8.47 9.40 -10.88
N THR A 32 -8.44 9.48 -9.55
CA THR A 32 -7.54 10.40 -8.83
C THR A 32 -6.07 10.03 -9.05
N ALA A 33 -5.72 8.75 -8.94
CA ALA A 33 -4.35 8.29 -9.17
C ALA A 33 -3.92 8.53 -10.62
N THR A 34 -4.80 8.27 -11.59
CA THR A 34 -4.52 8.52 -13.01
C THR A 34 -4.29 10.01 -13.28
N ALA A 35 -5.17 10.89 -12.78
CA ALA A 35 -5.01 12.33 -12.95
C ALA A 35 -3.67 12.84 -12.40
N ARG A 36 -3.25 12.35 -11.23
CA ARG A 36 -1.96 12.66 -10.61
C ARG A 36 -0.77 12.15 -11.43
N ARG A 37 -0.84 10.92 -11.93
CA ARG A 37 0.18 10.34 -12.82
C ARG A 37 0.33 11.12 -14.12
N SER A 38 -0.77 11.57 -14.72
CA SER A 38 -0.76 12.32 -15.98
C SER A 38 -0.01 13.65 -15.90
N VAL A 39 0.08 14.25 -14.71
CA VAL A 39 0.87 15.47 -14.46
C VAL A 39 2.26 15.17 -13.85
N GLY A 40 2.64 13.90 -13.74
CA GLY A 40 3.93 13.46 -13.18
C GLY A 40 4.01 13.46 -11.64
N ASP A 41 2.89 13.69 -10.94
CA ASP A 41 2.80 13.68 -9.48
C ASP A 41 2.64 12.23 -8.95
N TRP A 42 3.74 11.47 -9.00
CA TRP A 42 3.77 10.09 -8.53
C TRP A 42 3.49 9.96 -7.03
N ALA A 43 3.92 10.92 -6.21
CA ALA A 43 3.69 10.92 -4.77
C ALA A 43 2.20 11.14 -4.45
N GLY A 44 1.55 12.09 -5.14
CA GLY A 44 0.11 12.29 -5.05
C GLY A 44 -0.69 11.10 -5.55
N ALA A 45 -0.22 10.40 -6.60
CA ALA A 45 -0.83 9.15 -7.05
C ALA A 45 -0.72 8.05 -5.98
N CYS A 46 0.44 7.91 -5.33
CA CYS A 46 0.64 6.98 -4.21
C CYS A 46 -0.32 7.29 -3.06
N ALA A 47 -0.43 8.56 -2.66
CA ALA A 47 -1.35 8.96 -1.60
C ALA A 47 -2.81 8.62 -1.94
N ALA A 48 -3.25 8.88 -3.17
CA ALA A 48 -4.59 8.53 -3.65
C ALA A 48 -4.87 7.02 -3.57
N ALA A 49 -3.85 6.19 -3.82
CA ALA A 49 -3.94 4.72 -3.76
C ALA A 49 -3.67 4.13 -2.37
N ARG A 50 -3.59 4.96 -1.31
CA ARG A 50 -3.30 4.57 0.08
C ARG A 50 -1.91 3.92 0.25
N PHE A 51 -0.92 4.47 -0.46
CA PHE A 51 0.47 4.15 -0.23
C PHE A 51 1.13 5.14 0.69
N ASP A 52 1.96 4.63 1.60
CA ASP A 52 2.86 5.43 2.42
C ASP A 52 4.24 5.42 1.75
N VAL A 53 4.80 6.57 1.40
CA VAL A 53 6.07 6.66 0.66
C VAL A 53 7.21 6.87 1.65
N ASP A 54 8.05 5.85 1.82
CA ASP A 54 9.25 5.85 2.66
C ASP A 54 10.51 5.70 1.78
N LEU A 55 10.69 6.65 0.87
CA LEU A 55 11.78 6.64 -0.11
C LEU A 55 12.65 7.90 0.03
N ASP A 56 13.89 7.75 0.50
CA ASP A 56 14.88 8.84 0.45
C ASP A 56 15.68 8.79 -0.87
N LEU A 57 15.16 9.49 -1.89
CA LEU A 57 15.82 9.60 -3.20
C LEU A 57 17.16 10.35 -3.15
N ARG A 58 17.37 11.19 -2.14
CA ARG A 58 18.65 11.90 -1.97
C ARG A 58 19.70 10.96 -1.41
N ALA A 59 19.35 10.13 -0.42
CA ALA A 59 20.24 9.07 0.07
C ALA A 59 20.62 8.11 -1.06
N VAL A 60 19.67 7.66 -1.88
CA VAL A 60 19.97 6.80 -3.04
C VAL A 60 20.99 7.44 -3.97
N GLY A 61 20.85 8.74 -4.27
CA GLY A 61 21.81 9.46 -5.12
C GLY A 61 23.19 9.63 -4.51
N ARG A 62 23.30 9.73 -3.19
CA ARG A 62 24.58 9.81 -2.47
C ARG A 62 25.28 8.46 -2.41
N THR A 63 24.55 7.39 -2.11
CA THR A 63 25.12 6.06 -1.88
C THR A 63 25.39 5.30 -3.19
N HIS A 64 24.48 5.40 -4.17
CA HIS A 64 24.53 4.60 -5.41
C HIS A 64 24.71 5.45 -6.68
N GLY A 65 24.94 6.75 -6.52
CA GLY A 65 25.26 7.66 -7.61
C GLY A 65 24.04 8.22 -8.37
N ARG A 66 24.34 9.23 -9.22
CA ARG A 66 23.32 10.03 -9.91
C ARG A 66 22.57 9.25 -10.98
N GLN A 67 23.24 8.31 -11.67
CA GLN A 67 22.63 7.51 -12.74
C GLN A 67 21.53 6.60 -12.18
N LEU A 68 21.80 5.88 -11.09
CA LEU A 68 20.78 5.05 -10.45
C LEU A 68 19.61 5.90 -9.95
N ALA A 69 19.89 7.03 -9.29
CA ALA A 69 18.85 7.92 -8.83
C ALA A 69 17.98 8.48 -9.98
N ALA A 70 18.56 8.71 -11.17
CA ALA A 70 17.82 9.12 -12.35
C ALA A 70 16.91 7.99 -12.88
N GLN A 71 17.43 6.75 -12.94
CA GLN A 71 16.65 5.57 -13.31
C GLN A 71 15.46 5.37 -12.36
N VAL A 72 15.70 5.47 -11.05
CA VAL A 72 14.66 5.39 -10.02
C VAL A 72 13.58 6.46 -10.22
N ARG A 73 13.98 7.72 -10.42
CA ARG A 73 13.02 8.81 -10.67
C ARG A 73 12.21 8.56 -11.94
N ALA A 74 12.82 8.00 -12.98
CA ALA A 74 12.10 7.63 -14.19
C ALA A 74 11.06 6.54 -13.92
N ASP A 75 11.43 5.48 -13.19
CA ASP A 75 10.51 4.40 -12.85
C ASP A 75 9.35 4.86 -11.94
N LEU A 76 9.62 5.73 -10.95
CA LEU A 76 8.58 6.29 -10.08
C LEU A 76 7.57 7.18 -10.84
N ARG A 77 8.01 7.95 -11.85
CA ARG A 77 7.10 8.75 -12.69
C ARG A 77 6.08 7.89 -13.46
N HIS A 78 6.41 6.62 -13.70
CA HIS A 78 5.53 5.67 -14.40
C HIS A 78 4.87 4.65 -13.47
N LEU A 79 5.08 4.77 -12.15
CA LEU A 79 4.39 3.93 -11.17
C LEU A 79 2.89 4.18 -11.22
N ALA A 80 2.11 3.12 -11.44
CA ALA A 80 0.66 3.05 -11.32
C ALA A 80 0.28 2.36 -9.99
N PRO A 81 0.13 3.11 -8.88
CA PRO A 81 -0.07 2.52 -7.56
C PRO A 81 -1.46 1.90 -7.40
N ASP A 82 -2.46 2.42 -8.11
CA ASP A 82 -3.79 1.84 -8.25
C ASP A 82 -3.74 0.46 -8.93
N LEU A 83 -2.95 0.33 -10.00
CA LEU A 83 -2.73 -0.95 -10.69
C LEU A 83 -1.94 -1.93 -9.82
N LEU A 84 -0.88 -1.47 -9.16
CA LEU A 84 -0.09 -2.27 -8.23
C LEU A 84 -0.97 -2.83 -7.11
N ARG A 85 -1.82 -1.98 -6.52
CA ARG A 85 -2.74 -2.36 -5.44
C ARG A 85 -3.75 -3.41 -5.89
N TRP A 86 -4.23 -3.33 -7.12
CA TRP A 86 -5.12 -4.34 -7.70
C TRP A 86 -4.48 -5.73 -7.68
N HIS A 87 -3.21 -5.82 -8.09
CA HIS A 87 -2.47 -7.08 -8.24
C HIS A 87 -1.74 -7.54 -6.97
N PHE A 88 -1.77 -6.75 -5.90
CA PHE A 88 -1.07 -7.09 -4.67
C PHE A 88 -1.71 -8.31 -3.98
N PRO A 89 -0.92 -9.23 -3.38
CA PRO A 89 -1.46 -10.45 -2.79
C PRO A 89 -2.54 -10.20 -1.74
N ARG A 90 -3.61 -10.99 -1.79
CA ARG A 90 -4.80 -10.88 -0.92
C ARG A 90 -5.12 -12.20 -0.23
N ILE A 91 -5.80 -12.10 0.91
CA ILE A 91 -6.39 -13.22 1.64
C ILE A 91 -7.91 -13.20 1.47
N GLY A 92 -8.51 -14.38 1.33
CA GLY A 92 -9.97 -14.56 1.28
C GLY A 92 -10.58 -14.70 2.69
N PRO A 93 -11.91 -14.56 2.84
CA PRO A 93 -12.92 -14.28 1.80
C PRO A 93 -13.11 -12.78 1.51
N ASP A 94 -12.53 -11.91 2.33
CA ASP A 94 -12.84 -10.47 2.34
C ASP A 94 -12.08 -9.67 1.29
N GLY A 95 -11.13 -10.30 0.60
CA GLY A 95 -10.31 -9.65 -0.43
C GLY A 95 -9.30 -8.66 0.16
N LEU A 96 -8.95 -8.78 1.44
CA LEU A 96 -8.01 -7.89 2.11
C LEU A 96 -6.57 -8.16 1.65
N LEU A 97 -5.75 -7.10 1.56
CA LEU A 97 -4.30 -7.20 1.38
C LEU A 97 -3.71 -8.14 2.43
N ARG A 98 -2.88 -9.08 1.98
CA ARG A 98 -2.18 -10.01 2.85
C ARG A 98 -1.20 -9.22 3.74
N PRO A 99 -1.31 -9.29 5.07
CA PRO A 99 -0.45 -8.51 5.97
C PRO A 99 0.98 -9.05 6.02
N GLY A 100 1.91 -8.19 6.43
CA GLY A 100 3.31 -8.51 6.71
C GLY A 100 4.17 -8.86 5.50
N LEU A 101 3.75 -8.58 4.27
CA LEU A 101 4.55 -8.92 3.09
C LEU A 101 5.61 -7.87 2.80
N THR A 102 6.74 -8.30 2.25
CA THR A 102 7.68 -7.45 1.51
C THR A 102 7.78 -8.02 0.10
N VAL A 103 7.50 -7.21 -0.92
CA VAL A 103 7.44 -7.63 -2.32
C VAL A 103 8.36 -6.74 -3.16
N SER A 104 9.28 -7.32 -3.92
CA SER A 104 10.14 -6.57 -4.84
C SER A 104 9.33 -6.09 -6.05
N LEU A 105 9.42 -4.79 -6.36
CA LEU A 105 8.84 -4.18 -7.56
C LEU A 105 9.87 -3.98 -8.66
N ALA A 106 11.10 -3.59 -8.29
CA ALA A 106 12.20 -3.43 -9.23
C ALA A 106 13.53 -3.73 -8.53
N ARG A 107 14.45 -4.35 -9.27
CA ARG A 107 15.81 -4.63 -8.82
C ARG A 107 16.75 -3.80 -9.68
N TYR A 108 17.57 -2.97 -9.05
CA TYR A 108 18.56 -2.18 -9.76
C TYR A 108 19.93 -2.89 -9.68
N ALA A 109 20.67 -2.92 -10.79
CA ALA A 109 21.95 -3.61 -10.85
C ALA A 109 22.93 -3.03 -9.81
N ALA A 110 23.52 -3.90 -8.99
CA ALA A 110 24.41 -3.52 -7.88
C ALA A 110 23.82 -2.46 -6.90
N GLY A 111 22.49 -2.37 -6.81
CA GLY A 111 21.80 -1.38 -6.00
C GLY A 111 20.61 -1.98 -5.23
N PRO A 112 19.90 -1.14 -4.46
CA PRO A 112 18.78 -1.57 -3.65
C PRO A 112 17.63 -2.04 -4.54
N HIS A 113 16.70 -2.76 -3.94
CA HIS A 113 15.41 -3.07 -4.55
C HIS A 113 14.39 -2.01 -4.14
N LEU A 114 13.56 -1.58 -5.09
CA LEU A 114 12.31 -0.91 -4.75
C LEU A 114 11.32 -1.98 -4.29
N VAL A 115 10.82 -1.85 -3.06
CA VAL A 115 9.89 -2.82 -2.47
C VAL A 115 8.56 -2.16 -2.05
N ALA A 116 7.50 -2.96 -2.09
CA ALA A 116 6.22 -2.64 -1.49
C ALA A 116 5.99 -3.54 -0.26
N ARG A 117 5.58 -2.94 0.85
CA ARG A 117 5.36 -3.63 2.13
C ARG A 117 3.94 -3.49 2.62
N THR A 118 3.36 -4.54 3.17
CA THR A 118 2.09 -4.44 3.90
C THR A 118 2.35 -4.47 5.40
N PRO A 119 1.66 -3.63 6.19
CA PRO A 119 1.79 -3.66 7.64
C PRO A 119 1.58 -5.06 8.22
N PRO A 120 2.26 -5.40 9.34
CA PRO A 120 2.00 -6.66 10.03
C PRO A 120 0.55 -6.75 10.50
N ALA A 121 0.05 -7.97 10.71
CA ALA A 121 -1.36 -8.20 11.03
C ALA A 121 -1.81 -7.51 12.33
N TRP A 122 -0.90 -7.31 13.28
CA TRP A 122 -1.16 -6.62 14.54
C TRP A 122 -1.18 -5.09 14.41
N ALA A 123 -0.60 -4.53 13.34
CA ALA A 123 -0.65 -3.10 13.11
C ALA A 123 -2.04 -2.73 12.57
N ALA A 124 -2.76 -1.86 13.27
CA ALA A 124 -4.10 -1.38 12.90
C ALA A 124 -4.16 -0.54 11.60
N ALA A 125 -3.21 -0.70 10.68
CA ALA A 125 -3.10 -0.04 9.39
C ALA A 125 -3.59 -0.93 8.22
N GLY A 126 -4.54 -1.82 8.51
CA GLY A 126 -5.06 -2.81 7.58
C GLY A 126 -5.48 -2.17 6.26
N GLN A 127 -4.84 -2.56 5.16
CA GLN A 127 -5.06 -2.09 3.79
C GLN A 127 -4.20 -0.91 3.29
N ARG A 128 -3.11 -0.54 3.97
CA ARG A 128 -2.05 0.34 3.41
C ARG A 128 -0.89 -0.45 2.82
N ILE A 129 -0.16 0.18 1.90
CA ILE A 129 1.07 -0.38 1.31
C ILE A 129 2.18 0.66 1.44
N SER A 130 3.32 0.33 2.02
CA SER A 130 4.46 1.24 2.09
C SER A 130 5.41 0.99 0.93
N LEU A 131 5.88 2.04 0.26
CA LEU A 131 7.02 1.94 -0.67
C LEU A 131 8.30 2.22 0.10
N ALA A 132 9.26 1.32 0.02
CA ALA A 132 10.52 1.43 0.73
C ALA A 132 11.69 0.91 -0.10
N TRP A 133 12.91 1.14 0.41
CA TRP A 133 14.11 0.50 -0.08
C TRP A 133 14.38 -0.80 0.67
N TRP A 134 14.93 -1.78 -0.05
CA TRP A 134 15.52 -2.96 0.56
C TRP A 134 16.89 -3.22 -0.05
N ASP A 135 17.92 -3.32 0.78
CA ASP A 135 19.27 -3.63 0.34
C ASP A 135 19.62 -5.10 0.69
N PRO A 136 20.05 -5.92 -0.29
CA PRO A 136 20.58 -7.25 -0.01
C PRO A 136 21.78 -7.27 0.95
N ALA A 137 22.62 -6.23 0.95
CA ALA A 137 23.77 -6.10 1.84
C ALA A 137 23.37 -5.79 3.28
N GLU A 138 22.23 -5.09 3.47
CA GLU A 138 21.68 -4.77 4.77
C GLU A 138 20.21 -5.22 4.92
N PRO A 139 19.92 -6.54 4.98
CA PRO A 139 18.56 -7.05 4.85
C PRO A 139 17.55 -6.62 5.92
N ARG A 140 18.04 -6.05 7.04
CA ARG A 140 17.22 -5.54 8.15
C ARG A 140 17.18 -4.01 8.22
N ALA A 141 18.05 -3.31 7.48
CA ALA A 141 18.05 -1.86 7.46
C ALA A 141 16.72 -1.35 6.87
N GLY A 142 16.12 -0.37 7.55
CA GLY A 142 14.82 0.18 7.18
C GLY A 142 13.63 -0.77 7.33
N ALA A 143 13.80 -2.00 7.85
CA ALA A 143 12.70 -2.92 8.10
C ALA A 143 12.10 -2.78 9.51
N GLY A 144 12.80 -2.15 10.46
CA GLY A 144 12.31 -2.00 11.84
C GLY A 144 11.88 -3.34 12.45
N THR A 145 10.67 -3.39 13.02
CA THR A 145 10.05 -4.60 13.58
C THR A 145 9.21 -5.39 12.56
N HIS A 146 9.39 -5.15 11.26
CA HIS A 146 8.59 -5.80 10.21
C HIS A 146 8.86 -7.32 10.18
N PRO A 147 7.81 -8.17 10.19
CA PRO A 147 7.95 -9.62 10.38
C PRO A 147 8.66 -10.32 9.21
N HIS A 148 8.49 -9.81 7.99
CA HIS A 148 9.18 -10.31 6.80
C HIS A 148 10.06 -9.19 6.22
N PRO A 149 11.29 -9.01 6.72
CA PRO A 149 12.16 -7.91 6.31
C PRO A 149 12.74 -8.12 4.90
N ARG A 150 12.75 -9.37 4.40
CA ARG A 150 13.26 -9.73 3.07
C ARG A 150 12.12 -9.91 2.07
N PRO A 151 12.34 -9.61 0.78
CA PRO A 151 11.36 -9.88 -0.26
C PRO A 151 10.96 -11.36 -0.33
N ASP A 152 9.65 -11.60 -0.38
CA ASP A 152 9.09 -12.94 -0.54
C ASP A 152 9.47 -13.52 -1.92
N ARG A 153 9.93 -14.77 -1.94
CA ARG A 153 10.34 -15.45 -3.17
C ARG A 153 9.16 -15.82 -4.08
N ARG A 154 7.95 -15.95 -3.51
CA ARG A 154 6.72 -16.32 -4.22
C ARG A 154 6.11 -15.14 -4.98
N PHE A 155 6.28 -13.92 -4.48
CA PHE A 155 5.68 -12.73 -5.05
C PHE A 155 6.75 -11.88 -5.74
N ARG A 156 6.96 -12.13 -7.04
CA ARG A 156 8.04 -11.54 -7.85
C ARG A 156 7.52 -10.47 -8.81
N LEU A 157 6.95 -9.39 -8.27
CA LEU A 157 6.46 -8.27 -9.09
C LEU A 157 7.58 -7.53 -9.85
N ASP A 158 8.84 -7.77 -9.48
CA ASP A 158 10.04 -7.34 -10.20
C ASP A 158 10.16 -7.94 -11.60
N LEU A 159 9.61 -9.14 -11.81
CA LEU A 159 9.59 -9.81 -13.11
C LEU A 159 8.33 -9.47 -13.93
N HIS A 160 7.34 -8.81 -13.30
CA HIS A 160 6.02 -8.55 -13.87
C HIS A 160 5.71 -7.05 -13.83
N ARG A 161 6.58 -6.24 -14.46
CA ARG A 161 6.41 -4.77 -14.50
C ARG A 161 5.06 -4.32 -15.02
N HIS A 162 4.41 -5.07 -15.92
CA HIS A 162 3.07 -4.77 -16.41
C HIS A 162 1.98 -4.72 -15.32
N LEU A 163 2.24 -5.22 -14.12
CA LEU A 163 1.32 -5.16 -12.98
C LEU A 163 1.39 -3.83 -12.21
N TRP A 164 2.34 -2.95 -12.51
CA TRP A 164 2.53 -1.68 -11.77
C TRP A 164 3.15 -0.53 -12.58
N ASP A 165 3.83 -0.79 -13.70
CA ASP A 165 4.42 0.21 -14.58
C ASP A 165 3.43 0.57 -15.70
N ALA A 166 2.98 1.82 -15.73
CA ALA A 166 2.00 2.31 -16.70
C ALA A 166 2.46 2.14 -18.16
N ARG A 167 3.78 2.17 -18.43
CA ARG A 167 4.33 1.96 -19.79
C ARG A 167 4.15 0.53 -20.28
N ARG A 168 4.06 -0.42 -19.34
CA ARG A 168 4.00 -1.86 -19.60
C ARG A 168 2.60 -2.44 -19.38
N ALA A 169 1.65 -1.63 -18.91
CA ALA A 169 0.28 -2.07 -18.61
C ALA A 169 -0.46 -2.63 -19.85
N GLY A 170 -0.04 -2.28 -21.07
CA GLY A 170 -0.56 -2.89 -22.30
C GLY A 170 -0.36 -4.40 -22.37
N GLU A 171 0.75 -4.91 -21.83
CA GLU A 171 1.06 -6.36 -21.82
C GLU A 171 0.05 -7.17 -20.99
N LEU A 172 -0.69 -6.54 -20.06
CA LEU A 172 -1.74 -7.23 -19.33
C LEU A 172 -2.78 -7.83 -20.26
N ARG A 173 -3.13 -7.12 -21.34
CA ARG A 173 -4.11 -7.62 -22.31
C ARG A 173 -3.57 -8.85 -23.02
N GLU A 174 -2.35 -8.78 -23.52
CA GLU A 174 -1.69 -9.88 -24.24
C GLU A 174 -1.54 -11.13 -23.36
N ARG A 175 -1.20 -10.94 -22.08
CA ARG A 175 -0.99 -12.04 -21.13
C ARG A 175 -2.29 -12.58 -20.53
N SER A 176 -3.36 -11.79 -20.51
CA SER A 176 -4.67 -12.21 -19.99
C SER A 176 -5.58 -12.80 -21.07
N ALA A 177 -5.31 -12.52 -22.35
CA ALA A 177 -6.07 -13.02 -23.50
C ALA A 177 -5.76 -14.50 -23.85
N GLY A 178 -5.45 -15.33 -22.85
CA GLY A 178 -5.23 -16.76 -23.00
C GLY A 178 -6.50 -17.61 -23.00
N GLY A 179 -7.68 -16.99 -23.03
CA GLY A 179 -8.95 -17.65 -23.28
C GLY A 179 -9.74 -16.81 -24.25
N ASP A 180 -10.16 -17.40 -25.37
CA ASP A 180 -11.14 -16.76 -26.24
C ASP A 180 -12.32 -16.28 -25.39
N PRO A 181 -12.88 -15.09 -25.67
CA PRO A 181 -14.18 -14.74 -25.14
C PRO A 181 -15.13 -15.93 -25.37
N PRO A 182 -15.97 -16.33 -24.40
CA PRO A 182 -16.95 -17.37 -24.65
C PRO A 182 -17.74 -16.98 -25.92
N PRO A 183 -18.01 -17.92 -26.84
CA PRO A 183 -18.66 -17.61 -28.11
C PRO A 183 -19.93 -16.78 -27.84
N GLY A 184 -19.97 -15.56 -28.39
CA GLY A 184 -21.04 -14.58 -28.16
C GLY A 184 -20.72 -13.42 -27.22
N PHE A 185 -19.52 -13.32 -26.64
CA PHE A 185 -19.16 -12.16 -25.81
C PHE A 185 -18.81 -10.92 -26.67
N ASP A 186 -19.78 -10.05 -26.89
CA ASP A 186 -19.56 -8.79 -27.59
C ASP A 186 -18.91 -7.74 -26.69
N HIS A 187 -17.63 -7.45 -26.96
CA HIS A 187 -16.85 -6.40 -26.30
C HIS A 187 -17.46 -4.99 -26.44
N ARG A 188 -18.23 -4.72 -27.51
CA ARG A 188 -18.85 -3.42 -27.78
C ARG A 188 -20.11 -3.23 -26.94
N ALA A 189 -20.95 -4.25 -26.80
CA ALA A 189 -22.08 -4.27 -25.88
C ALA A 189 -21.65 -4.16 -24.40
N ALA A 190 -20.60 -4.88 -24.00
CA ALA A 190 -20.08 -4.82 -22.63
C ALA A 190 -19.57 -3.42 -22.26
N ARG A 191 -18.85 -2.75 -23.18
CA ARG A 191 -18.39 -1.37 -23.01
C ARG A 191 -19.53 -0.36 -22.93
N SER A 192 -20.56 -0.54 -23.76
CA SER A 192 -21.75 0.33 -23.78
C SER A 192 -22.59 0.19 -22.50
N ARG A 193 -22.68 -1.01 -21.93
CA ARG A 193 -23.35 -1.26 -20.63
C ARG A 193 -22.60 -0.63 -19.46
N LEU A 194 -21.27 -0.58 -19.51
CA LEU A 194 -20.45 0.09 -18.49
C LEU A 194 -20.55 1.62 -18.61
N ALA A 195 -20.58 2.16 -19.83
CA ALA A 195 -20.77 3.59 -20.09
C ALA A 195 -22.21 4.07 -19.83
N GLY A 196 -23.20 3.18 -19.94
CA GLY A 196 -24.61 3.47 -19.70
C GLY A 196 -25.04 3.47 -18.23
N ARG A 197 -24.22 2.96 -17.31
CA ARG A 197 -24.47 3.05 -15.86
C ARG A 197 -24.13 4.45 -15.34
N ARG A 198 -24.93 5.44 -15.74
CA ARG A 198 -25.09 6.65 -14.91
C ARG A 198 -25.74 6.19 -13.62
N VAL A 199 -25.08 6.43 -12.48
CA VAL A 199 -25.70 6.33 -11.17
C VAL A 199 -26.98 7.16 -11.22
N ALA A 200 -28.12 6.48 -11.18
CA ALA A 200 -29.41 7.15 -11.02
C ALA A 200 -29.38 7.84 -9.66
N GLY A 201 -29.03 9.13 -9.67
CA GLY A 201 -29.17 9.99 -8.53
C GLY A 201 -30.65 10.07 -8.16
N SER A 202 -31.02 9.40 -7.08
CA SER A 202 -32.32 9.56 -6.45
C SER A 202 -32.45 11.00 -5.94
N ARG A 203 -33.07 11.85 -6.76
CA ARG A 203 -33.69 13.10 -6.34
C ARG A 203 -34.84 12.76 -5.39
N GLY A 204 -34.53 12.63 -4.11
CA GLY A 204 -35.49 12.65 -3.01
C GLY A 204 -35.37 13.98 -2.26
N ALA A 205 -35.91 15.05 -2.81
CA ALA A 205 -36.05 16.32 -2.10
C ALA A 205 -37.11 16.17 -1.01
N ARG A 206 -36.71 15.75 0.20
CA ARG A 206 -37.55 15.85 1.39
C ARG A 206 -37.20 17.15 2.11
N ARG A 207 -38.01 18.19 1.91
CA ARG A 207 -38.04 19.37 2.78
C ARG A 207 -38.43 18.88 4.18
N VAL A 208 -37.48 18.89 5.11
CA VAL A 208 -37.78 18.84 6.54
C VAL A 208 -37.60 20.25 7.09
N ARG A 209 -38.72 20.79 7.55
CA ARG A 209 -38.89 22.07 8.22
C ARG A 209 -38.11 22.01 9.55
N GLY A 210 -37.05 22.80 9.67
CA GLY A 210 -36.29 22.91 10.92
C GLY A 210 -37.07 23.71 11.97
N PRO A 211 -37.11 23.29 13.25
CA PRO A 211 -37.58 24.15 14.32
C PRO A 211 -36.49 25.15 14.70
N SER A 212 -36.95 26.38 14.81
CA SER A 212 -36.29 27.56 15.35
C SER A 212 -35.66 27.35 16.73
N GLY A 213 -34.42 27.82 16.84
CA GLY A 213 -33.97 28.64 17.97
C GLY A 213 -33.69 27.93 19.31
N ARG A 214 -32.41 27.72 19.60
CA ARG A 214 -31.85 27.99 20.94
C ARG A 214 -30.44 28.57 20.81
N ARG A 215 -30.25 29.71 21.47
CA ARG A 215 -29.08 30.57 21.49
C ARG A 215 -27.90 29.87 22.17
N GLN A 216 -26.72 30.02 21.59
CA GLN A 216 -25.43 29.78 22.27
C GLN A 216 -25.22 30.85 23.35
N PRO A 217 -24.79 30.49 24.57
CA PRO A 217 -24.07 31.40 25.44
C PRO A 217 -22.59 31.40 25.04
N ARG A 218 -22.10 32.57 24.60
CA ARG A 218 -20.67 32.89 24.57
C ARG A 218 -20.27 33.31 25.98
N ASP A 219 -19.11 32.84 26.44
CA ASP A 219 -18.37 33.47 27.54
C ASP A 219 -16.85 33.16 27.41
N PRO A 220 -15.97 33.93 28.07
CA PRO A 220 -14.86 34.64 27.43
C PRO A 220 -13.48 33.98 27.73
N PRO A 221 -12.34 34.54 27.25
CA PRO A 221 -11.08 33.80 27.15
C PRO A 221 -10.36 33.71 28.49
N ARG A 222 -9.80 32.54 28.80
CA ARG A 222 -8.87 32.36 29.92
C ARG A 222 -7.44 32.15 29.42
N ARG A 223 -6.56 33.05 29.87
CA ARG A 223 -5.10 33.02 29.73
C ARG A 223 -4.53 31.75 30.40
N GLY A 224 -3.44 31.23 29.83
CA GLY A 224 -2.72 30.05 30.33
C GLY A 224 -2.00 30.28 31.67
N PRO A 225 -1.36 29.22 32.20
CA PRO A 225 0.09 29.32 32.30
C PRO A 225 0.86 28.01 32.01
N SER A 226 2.16 28.23 31.79
CA SER A 226 3.31 27.38 32.12
C SER A 226 3.51 26.02 31.45
N ARG A 227 4.57 26.02 30.62
CA ARG A 227 5.49 24.93 30.29
C ARG A 227 5.64 23.89 31.42
N GLY A 228 5.29 22.64 31.12
CA GLY A 228 5.70 21.46 31.85
C GLY A 228 6.13 20.37 30.86
N ARG A 229 7.42 20.03 30.84
CA ARG A 229 7.97 18.90 30.08
C ARG A 229 7.36 17.61 30.62
N VAL A 230 6.68 16.83 29.78
CA VAL A 230 6.40 15.43 30.07
C VAL A 230 7.54 14.60 29.50
N SER A 231 8.46 14.25 30.38
CA SER A 231 9.48 13.23 30.16
C SER A 231 8.80 11.86 30.34
N LEU A 232 8.75 11.04 29.29
CA LEU A 232 8.37 9.63 29.43
C LEU A 232 9.60 8.86 29.88
N SER A 233 9.60 8.51 31.17
CA SER A 233 10.61 7.72 31.85
C SER A 233 10.71 6.32 31.27
N VAL A 234 11.93 5.99 30.85
CA VAL A 234 12.44 4.62 30.70
C VAL A 234 12.35 3.93 32.06
N VAL A 235 11.54 2.87 32.16
CA VAL A 235 11.58 1.95 33.30
C VAL A 235 12.78 1.03 33.10
N GLY A 236 13.88 1.37 33.75
CA GLY A 236 15.00 0.46 33.98
C GLY A 236 14.78 -0.31 35.29
N CYS A 237 14.59 -1.62 35.18
CA CYS A 237 14.87 -2.53 36.30
C CYS A 237 16.38 -2.78 36.35
N ARG A 238 17.06 -2.19 37.34
CA ARG A 238 18.37 -2.64 37.83
C ARG A 238 18.20 -3.24 39.21
N ARG A 239 18.82 -4.40 39.46
CA ARG A 239 19.83 -4.69 40.51
C ARG A 239 19.88 -6.20 40.83
N PRO A 240 20.95 -6.72 41.47
CA PRO A 240 22.34 -6.25 41.47
C PRO A 240 23.38 -7.39 41.27
N CYS A 241 24.61 -6.99 40.93
CA CYS A 241 25.83 -7.78 41.06
C CYS A 241 26.36 -7.72 42.51
N SER A 242 26.94 -8.83 42.98
CA SER A 242 27.86 -8.83 44.13
C SER A 242 28.93 -9.92 44.00
N SER A 243 30.17 -9.51 44.29
CA SER A 243 31.41 -10.31 44.47
C SER A 243 32.13 -10.69 43.17
N CYS A 244 33.44 -10.52 42.97
CA CYS A 244 34.55 -10.22 43.86
C CYS A 244 35.66 -9.44 43.12
N ALA A 245 36.33 -8.53 43.85
CA ALA A 245 37.64 -7.97 43.51
C ALA A 245 38.70 -9.11 43.49
N ARG A 246 39.87 -9.00 42.84
CA ARG A 246 40.95 -8.05 43.17
C ARG A 246 42.16 -8.27 42.23
N THR A 247 42.77 -7.16 41.82
CA THR A 247 44.24 -6.86 41.67
C THR A 247 45.21 -7.76 40.88
N GLY A 248 46.02 -7.10 40.04
CA GLY A 248 47.46 -7.38 39.93
C GLY A 248 48.02 -7.37 38.50
N ALA A 249 48.78 -6.34 38.16
CA ALA A 249 49.53 -6.18 36.91
C ALA A 249 50.90 -6.94 36.96
N PRO A 250 51.74 -6.88 35.90
CA PRO A 250 52.66 -7.95 35.47
C PRO A 250 54.10 -7.85 35.99
N THR A 251 54.87 -8.94 35.89
CA THR A 251 56.35 -8.94 35.77
C THR A 251 56.89 -10.29 35.25
N ALA A 252 58.00 -10.18 34.50
CA ALA A 252 58.88 -11.19 33.90
C ALA A 252 58.45 -11.77 32.54
#